data_AF-A0A7Y0K6C8-F1
#
_entry.id   AF-A0A7Y0K6C8-F1
#
_cell.length_a   1.000
_cell.length_b   1.000
_cell.length_c   1.000
_cell.angle_alpha   90.00
_cell.angle_beta   90.00
_cell.angle_gamma   90.00
#
_symmetry.space_group_name_H-M   'P 1'
#
loop_
_entity.id
_entity.type
_entity.pdbx_description
1 polymer ?
#
loop_
_entity_poly.entity_id
_entity_poly.type
_entity_poly.pdbx_seq_one_letter_code
_entity_poly.pdbx_strand_id
1 'polypeptide(L)'
;MKYLSLFMVAFLFLLAGCGNSAEEKKEETVKEESNATQETKAKELTDEDKKFIALLEKGEYQTIIDETIGLGSDAQVNFYFLANAFKAVPDYSLSQTYLNKSKYIPAEIEDEVNKLKEDIDANLEKEGA
;
A
#
# COMPACT_ATOMS: atom_id res chain seq x y z
N MET A 1 -27.95 36.37 -3.01
CA MET A 1 -27.51 37.23 -4.13
C MET A 1 -26.58 38.28 -3.59
N LYS A 2 -25.41 38.48 -4.22
CA LYS A 2 -24.13 38.79 -3.54
C LYS A 2 -23.66 37.58 -2.70
N TYR A 3 -22.41 37.14 -2.70
CA TYR A 3 -21.24 37.59 -3.48
C TYR A 3 -20.74 36.46 -4.38
N LEU A 4 -20.53 36.76 -5.66
CA LEU A 4 -19.95 35.85 -6.66
C LEU A 4 -18.57 36.40 -7.05
N SER A 5 -17.62 35.52 -7.37
CA SER A 5 -16.31 35.83 -7.98
C SER A 5 -15.33 36.70 -7.18
N LEU A 6 -14.34 36.06 -6.53
CA LEU A 6 -12.96 36.58 -6.45
C LEU A 6 -11.86 35.55 -6.06
N PHE A 7 -11.95 34.29 -6.49
CA PHE A 7 -10.94 33.26 -6.13
C PHE A 7 -10.46 32.39 -7.32
N MET A 8 -10.29 33.02 -8.49
CA MET A 8 -9.89 32.32 -9.74
C MET A 8 -8.67 32.98 -10.43
N VAL A 9 -7.73 33.56 -9.66
CA VAL A 9 -6.46 34.11 -10.20
C VAL A 9 -5.30 33.81 -9.23
N ALA A 10 -4.89 32.54 -9.15
CA ALA A 10 -3.77 32.10 -8.29
C ALA A 10 -3.00 30.86 -8.81
N PHE A 11 -3.14 30.51 -10.09
CA PHE A 11 -2.74 29.20 -10.62
C PHE A 11 -1.84 29.27 -11.89
N LEU A 12 -1.00 30.30 -12.00
CA LEU A 12 -0.31 30.63 -13.27
C LEU A 12 1.18 31.01 -13.18
N PHE A 13 1.89 30.60 -12.12
CA PHE A 13 3.37 30.67 -12.08
C PHE A 13 3.99 29.41 -11.47
N LEU A 14 5.21 29.07 -11.96
CA LEU A 14 6.13 27.98 -11.59
C LEU A 14 6.25 26.75 -12.53
N LEU A 15 5.55 26.67 -13.66
CA LEU A 15 5.94 25.79 -14.77
C LEU A 15 7.01 26.45 -15.66
N ALA A 16 8.22 26.62 -15.10
CA ALA A 16 9.40 27.11 -15.81
C ALA A 16 10.68 26.53 -15.18
N GLY A 17 11.13 25.37 -15.66
CA GLY A 17 12.25 24.64 -15.02
C GLY A 17 12.80 23.44 -15.79
N CYS A 18 12.62 23.35 -17.10
CA CYS A 18 13.21 22.28 -17.90
C CYS A 18 14.68 22.61 -18.24
N GLY A 19 15.61 22.23 -17.37
CA GLY A 19 17.06 22.36 -17.58
C GLY A 19 17.71 20.98 -17.76
N ASN A 20 18.44 20.79 -18.86
CA ASN A 20 18.98 19.50 -19.27
C ASN A 20 20.53 19.46 -19.25
N SER A 21 21.07 18.24 -19.25
CA SER A 21 22.46 17.85 -19.55
C SER A 21 23.56 18.23 -18.55
N ALA A 22 24.10 17.20 -17.90
CA ALA A 22 25.53 17.02 -17.72
C ALA A 22 25.92 15.56 -18.06
N GLU A 23 26.85 15.40 -19.00
CA GLU A 23 27.61 14.17 -19.29
C GLU A 23 28.70 13.92 -18.20
N GLU A 24 29.33 12.76 -18.00
CA GLU A 24 29.30 11.40 -18.59
C GLU A 24 29.14 10.35 -17.43
N LYS A 25 29.55 9.05 -17.41
CA LYS A 25 30.18 8.07 -18.33
C LYS A 25 30.03 6.63 -17.77
N LYS A 26 29.75 5.62 -18.63
CA LYS A 26 30.14 4.17 -18.47
C LYS A 26 29.62 3.43 -17.20
N GLU A 27 29.58 2.09 -17.07
CA GLU A 27 29.86 0.94 -17.95
C GLU A 27 29.01 -0.30 -17.51
N GLU A 28 28.82 -1.26 -18.42
CA GLU A 28 28.62 -2.72 -18.22
C GLU A 28 27.63 -3.36 -17.19
N THR A 29 26.77 -4.24 -17.75
CA THR A 29 26.66 -5.69 -17.43
C THR A 29 25.67 -6.25 -16.36
N VAL A 30 24.53 -6.71 -16.89
CA VAL A 30 23.87 -8.02 -16.68
C VAL A 30 23.61 -8.55 -15.25
N LYS A 31 22.35 -8.45 -14.80
CA LYS A 31 21.42 -9.55 -14.46
C LYS A 31 20.00 -8.95 -14.34
N GLU A 32 19.03 -9.40 -15.12
CA GLU A 32 18.26 -10.66 -14.94
C GLU A 32 17.48 -10.64 -13.61
N GLU A 33 16.16 -10.77 -13.71
CA GLU A 33 15.21 -10.57 -12.62
C GLU A 33 15.32 -11.71 -11.60
N SER A 34 16.24 -11.54 -10.65
CA SER A 34 16.30 -12.35 -9.44
C SER A 34 15.00 -12.15 -8.67
N ASN A 35 14.04 -13.04 -8.89
CA ASN A 35 12.80 -13.16 -8.12
C ASN A 35 13.18 -13.41 -6.66
N ALA A 36 13.30 -12.32 -5.91
CA ALA A 36 13.80 -12.32 -4.55
C ALA A 36 12.66 -12.76 -3.64
N THR A 37 12.52 -14.09 -3.47
CA THR A 37 11.93 -14.69 -2.29
C THR A 37 12.51 -13.99 -1.06
N GLN A 38 11.77 -13.04 -0.50
CA GLN A 38 12.19 -12.40 0.73
C GLN A 38 12.04 -13.45 1.83
N GLU A 39 13.17 -14.03 2.23
CA GLU A 39 13.28 -14.74 3.50
C GLU A 39 12.94 -13.75 4.62
N THR A 40 11.67 -13.72 4.99
CA THR A 40 11.15 -12.92 6.08
C THR A 40 11.74 -13.45 7.37
N LYS A 41 12.89 -12.89 7.77
CA LYS A 41 13.30 -12.89 9.18
C LYS A 41 12.10 -12.43 9.99
N ALA A 42 11.52 -13.34 10.78
CA ALA A 42 10.34 -13.07 11.57
C ALA A 42 10.56 -11.80 12.40
N LYS A 43 9.82 -10.74 12.06
CA LYS A 43 9.87 -9.47 12.78
C LYS A 43 9.36 -9.72 14.19
N GLU A 44 10.13 -9.38 15.20
CA GLU A 44 9.63 -9.40 16.58
C GLU A 44 8.47 -8.40 16.68
N LEU A 45 7.29 -8.88 17.10
CA LEU A 45 6.09 -8.05 17.14
C LEU A 45 6.20 -6.97 18.21
N THR A 46 6.09 -5.72 17.77
CA THR A 46 5.88 -4.57 18.66
C THR A 46 4.47 -4.60 19.23
N ASP A 47 4.22 -3.79 20.25
CA ASP A 47 2.87 -3.68 20.82
C ASP A 47 1.90 -2.92 19.89
N GLU A 48 2.39 -2.13 18.94
CA GLU A 48 1.58 -1.63 17.82
C GLU A 48 1.14 -2.78 16.89
N ASP A 49 2.04 -3.69 16.52
CA ASP A 49 1.69 -4.84 15.67
C ASP A 49 0.59 -5.69 16.33
N LYS A 50 0.76 -6.04 17.61
CA LYS A 50 -0.21 -6.82 18.39
C LYS A 50 -1.57 -6.12 18.47
N LYS A 51 -1.58 -4.79 18.62
CA LYS A 51 -2.81 -4.00 18.63
C LYS A 51 -3.55 -4.09 17.30
N PHE A 52 -2.85 -3.91 16.18
CA PHE A 52 -3.47 -3.91 14.86
C PHE A 52 -3.86 -5.32 14.38
N ILE A 53 -3.10 -6.37 14.73
CA ILE A 53 -3.52 -7.78 14.58
C ILE A 53 -4.86 -8.00 15.28
N ALA A 54 -4.94 -7.65 16.56
CA ALA A 54 -6.15 -7.82 17.35
C ALA A 54 -7.35 -6.95 16.91
N LEU A 55 -7.17 -6.00 15.99
CA LEU A 55 -8.25 -5.31 15.30
C LEU A 55 -8.60 -5.99 13.97
N LEU A 56 -7.61 -6.49 13.24
CA LEU A 56 -7.77 -7.13 11.93
C LEU A 56 -8.53 -8.46 12.06
N GLU A 57 -8.19 -9.29 13.04
CA GLU A 57 -8.93 -10.51 13.44
C GLU A 57 -10.43 -10.24 13.70
N LYS A 58 -10.77 -9.03 14.15
CA LYS A 58 -12.15 -8.61 14.48
C LYS A 58 -12.90 -7.98 13.30
N GLY A 59 -12.24 -7.77 12.16
CA GLY A 59 -12.80 -7.03 11.02
C GLY A 59 -12.86 -5.51 11.22
N GLU A 60 -12.15 -4.96 12.22
CA GLU A 60 -12.16 -3.53 12.59
C GLU A 60 -11.30 -2.67 11.65
N TYR A 61 -11.40 -2.94 10.33
CA TYR A 61 -10.49 -2.38 9.33
C TYR A 61 -10.54 -0.84 9.26
N GLN A 62 -11.71 -0.22 9.46
CA GLN A 62 -11.82 1.24 9.50
C GLN A 62 -11.05 1.82 10.70
N THR A 63 -11.19 1.20 11.87
CA THR A 63 -10.48 1.60 13.11
C THR A 63 -8.97 1.54 12.91
N ILE A 64 -8.46 0.50 12.24
CA ILE A 64 -7.03 0.44 11.85
C ILE A 64 -6.67 1.59 10.91
N ILE A 65 -7.43 1.79 9.82
CA ILE A 65 -7.15 2.83 8.82
C ILE A 65 -7.11 4.23 9.45
N ASP A 66 -8.07 4.55 10.32
CA ASP A 66 -8.17 5.86 10.98
C ASP A 66 -7.02 6.12 11.97
N GLU A 67 -6.52 5.07 12.65
CA GLU A 67 -5.35 5.18 13.52
C GLU A 67 -4.01 5.17 12.76
N THR A 68 -3.95 4.53 11.58
CA THR A 68 -2.70 4.32 10.83
C THR A 68 -2.48 5.29 9.68
N ILE A 69 -3.46 6.12 9.32
CA ILE A 69 -3.36 7.18 8.28
C ILE A 69 -2.20 8.17 8.49
N GLY A 70 -1.67 8.28 9.72
CA GLY A 70 -0.47 9.05 10.03
C GLY A 70 0.84 8.47 9.48
N LEU A 71 0.86 7.16 9.16
CA LEU A 71 1.98 6.43 8.54
C LEU A 71 3.34 6.62 9.26
N GLY A 72 3.30 6.85 10.58
CA GLY A 72 4.45 7.27 11.38
C GLY A 72 5.37 6.14 11.87
N SER A 73 4.98 4.88 11.68
CA SER A 73 5.77 3.69 12.05
C SER A 73 5.65 2.60 10.98
N ASP A 74 6.58 1.64 10.97
CA ASP A 74 6.49 0.47 10.09
C ASP A 74 5.26 -0.41 10.37
N ALA A 75 4.75 -0.41 11.61
CA ALA A 75 3.48 -1.07 11.92
C ALA A 75 2.31 -0.29 11.30
N GLN A 76 2.24 1.03 11.49
CA GLN A 76 1.19 1.86 10.91
C GLN A 76 1.16 1.74 9.38
N VAL A 77 2.31 1.85 8.70
CA VAL A 77 2.39 1.68 7.24
C VAL A 77 1.91 0.30 6.79
N ASN A 78 2.32 -0.77 7.51
CA ASN A 78 1.95 -2.13 7.13
C ASN A 78 0.44 -2.40 7.32
N PHE A 79 -0.09 -2.10 8.51
CA PHE A 79 -1.48 -2.36 8.84
C PHE A 79 -2.46 -1.40 8.15
N TYR A 80 -2.04 -0.18 7.80
CA TYR A 80 -2.80 0.68 6.88
C TYR A 80 -3.08 -0.05 5.56
N PHE A 81 -2.06 -0.65 4.95
CA PHE A 81 -2.23 -1.36 3.68
C PHE A 81 -3.00 -2.67 3.82
N LEU A 82 -2.73 -3.47 4.86
CA LEU A 82 -3.48 -4.71 5.11
C LEU A 82 -4.97 -4.43 5.36
N ALA A 83 -5.31 -3.48 6.24
CA ALA A 83 -6.70 -3.14 6.52
C ALA A 83 -7.42 -2.56 5.28
N ASN A 84 -6.75 -1.77 4.46
CA ASN A 84 -7.31 -1.31 3.18
C ASN A 84 -7.52 -2.48 2.19
N ALA A 85 -6.66 -3.49 2.16
CA ALA A 85 -6.83 -4.67 1.30
C ALA A 85 -8.11 -5.44 1.67
N PHE A 86 -8.31 -5.78 2.94
CA PHE A 86 -9.55 -6.44 3.40
C PHE A 86 -10.79 -5.55 3.22
N LYS A 87 -10.68 -4.23 3.44
CA LYS A 87 -11.78 -3.28 3.28
C LYS A 87 -12.19 -3.06 1.81
N ALA A 88 -11.27 -3.22 0.86
CA ALA A 88 -11.54 -2.97 -0.56
C ALA A 88 -12.50 -4.00 -1.18
N VAL A 89 -12.55 -5.24 -0.67
CA VAL A 89 -13.45 -6.31 -1.15
C VAL A 89 -14.90 -5.79 -1.18
N PRO A 90 -15.62 -5.91 -2.32
CA PRO A 90 -15.37 -6.79 -3.47
C PRO A 90 -14.53 -6.20 -4.62
N ASP A 91 -13.90 -5.04 -4.49
CA ASP A 91 -12.90 -4.57 -5.47
C ASP A 91 -11.58 -5.32 -5.28
N TYR A 92 -11.47 -6.49 -5.93
CA TYR A 92 -10.31 -7.38 -5.81
C TYR A 92 -9.04 -6.78 -6.44
N SER A 93 -9.17 -5.91 -7.44
CA SER A 93 -8.04 -5.23 -8.08
C SER A 93 -7.42 -4.18 -7.15
N LEU A 94 -8.26 -3.40 -6.47
CA LEU A 94 -7.83 -2.48 -5.42
C LEU A 94 -7.32 -3.23 -4.18
N SER A 95 -7.96 -4.35 -3.81
CA SER A 95 -7.51 -5.23 -2.72
C SER A 95 -6.10 -5.76 -2.95
N GLN A 96 -5.83 -6.32 -4.14
CA GLN A 96 -4.48 -6.78 -4.55
C GLN A 96 -3.48 -5.62 -4.57
N THR A 97 -3.91 -4.45 -5.08
CA THR A 97 -3.08 -3.22 -5.10
C THR A 97 -2.66 -2.76 -3.70
N TYR A 98 -3.50 -2.95 -2.69
CA TYR A 98 -3.16 -2.67 -1.30
C TYR A 98 -2.32 -3.78 -0.67
N LEU A 99 -2.64 -5.05 -0.89
CA LEU A 99 -1.89 -6.18 -0.34
C LEU A 99 -0.42 -6.17 -0.82
N ASN A 100 -0.20 -5.87 -2.11
CA ASN A 100 1.13 -5.70 -2.71
C ASN A 100 1.92 -4.47 -2.18
N LYS A 101 1.34 -3.65 -1.30
CA LYS A 101 2.01 -2.54 -0.61
C LYS A 101 2.33 -2.84 0.87
N SER A 102 1.81 -3.94 1.41
CA SER A 102 2.24 -4.43 2.72
C SER A 102 3.72 -4.81 2.69
N LYS A 103 4.43 -4.58 3.80
CA LYS A 103 5.86 -4.86 3.97
C LYS A 103 6.14 -6.25 4.53
N TYR A 104 5.20 -6.80 5.29
CA TYR A 104 5.29 -8.12 5.92
C TYR A 104 3.89 -8.60 6.34
N ILE A 105 3.70 -9.91 6.39
CA ILE A 105 2.53 -10.54 6.99
C ILE A 105 2.97 -11.10 8.36
N PRO A 106 2.33 -10.71 9.48
CA PRO A 106 2.48 -11.39 10.76
C PRO A 106 1.95 -12.83 10.66
N ALA A 107 2.64 -13.78 11.29
CA ALA A 107 2.24 -15.20 11.26
C ALA A 107 0.85 -15.43 11.89
N GLU A 108 0.47 -14.56 12.83
CA GLU A 108 -0.81 -14.53 13.53
C GLU A 108 -2.02 -14.24 12.63
N ILE A 109 -1.81 -13.68 11.43
CA ILE A 109 -2.86 -13.39 10.42
C ILE A 109 -2.49 -13.90 9.03
N GLU A 110 -1.56 -14.86 8.95
CA GLU A 110 -1.08 -15.40 7.69
C GLU A 110 -2.17 -16.19 6.96
N ASP A 111 -3.00 -16.95 7.68
CA ASP A 111 -4.12 -17.72 7.11
C ASP A 111 -5.22 -16.80 6.54
N GLU A 112 -5.61 -15.74 7.27
CA GLU A 112 -6.57 -14.73 6.80
C GLU A 112 -6.07 -14.02 5.53
N VAL A 113 -4.79 -13.66 5.49
CA VAL A 113 -4.18 -12.99 4.34
C VAL A 113 -3.98 -13.94 3.17
N ASN A 114 -3.63 -15.20 3.41
CA ASN A 114 -3.52 -16.21 2.34
C ASN A 114 -4.88 -16.51 1.73
N LYS A 115 -5.94 -16.63 2.55
CA LYS A 115 -7.31 -16.73 2.06
C LYS A 115 -7.71 -15.50 1.24
N LEU A 116 -7.34 -14.28 1.66
CA LEU A 116 -7.61 -13.08 0.86
C LEU A 116 -6.92 -13.13 -0.52
N LYS A 117 -5.70 -13.70 -0.63
CA LYS A 117 -5.05 -13.93 -1.93
C LYS A 117 -5.84 -14.91 -2.80
N GLU A 118 -6.27 -16.05 -2.22
CA GLU A 118 -7.10 -17.03 -2.93
C GLU A 118 -8.42 -16.41 -3.44
N ASP A 119 -9.10 -15.62 -2.60
CA ASP A 119 -10.32 -14.90 -2.98
C ASP A 119 -10.06 -13.80 -4.03
N ILE A 120 -8.90 -13.12 -4.01
CA ILE A 120 -8.49 -12.16 -5.04
C ILE A 120 -8.25 -12.85 -6.38
N ASP A 121 -7.33 -13.82 -6.41
CA ASP A 121 -6.85 -14.42 -7.65
C ASP A 121 -7.99 -15.16 -8.36
N ALA A 122 -8.79 -15.91 -7.59
CA ALA A 122 -9.96 -16.63 -8.12
C ALA A 122 -11.05 -15.70 -8.66
N ASN A 123 -11.06 -14.40 -8.37
CA ASN A 123 -12.03 -13.45 -8.92
C ASN A 123 -11.46 -12.53 -10.01
N LEU A 124 -10.17 -12.17 -9.95
CA LEU A 124 -9.50 -11.46 -11.05
C LEU A 124 -9.44 -12.32 -12.33
N GLU A 125 -9.29 -13.64 -12.21
CA GLU A 125 -9.45 -14.58 -13.35
C GLU A 125 -10.84 -14.50 -14.01
N LYS A 126 -11.88 -14.09 -13.28
CA LYS A 126 -13.26 -13.96 -13.81
C LYS A 126 -13.53 -12.59 -14.45
N GLU A 127 -12.83 -11.54 -14.03
CA GLU A 127 -13.00 -10.19 -14.60
C GLU A 127 -12.26 -10.02 -15.93
N GLY A 128 -11.31 -10.90 -16.24
CA GLY A 128 -10.55 -10.92 -17.50
C GLY A 128 -11.07 -11.87 -18.59
N ALA A 129 -12.26 -12.47 -18.42
CA ALA A 129 -12.78 -13.58 -19.25
C ALA A 129 -14.10 -13.25 -19.99
#